data_AF-A0A534AUF2-F1
#
_entry.id   AF-A0A534AUF2-F1
#
_cell.length_a   1.000
_cell.length_b   1.000
_cell.length_c   1.000
_cell.angle_alpha   90.00
_cell.angle_beta   90.00
_cell.angle_gamma   90.00
#
_symmetry.space_group_name_H-M   'P 1'
#
loop_
_entity.id
_entity.type
_entity.pdbx_description
1 polymer ?
#
loop_
_entity_poly.entity_id
_entity_poly.type
_entity_poly.pdbx_seq_one_letter_code
_entity_poly.pdbx_strand_id
1 'polypeptide(L)' 'MSELMLVIGNKNYSSWSLRPWILMKRLGLEFREVLVRLDEPDSKDEIEKYG' A
#
# COMPACT_ATOMS: atom_id res chain seq x y z
N MET A 1 -15.47 5.13 -12.58
CA MET A 1 -14.07 5.60 -12.49
C MET A 1 -13.35 4.64 -11.55
N SER A 2 -12.17 4.14 -11.92
CA SER A 2 -11.41 3.20 -11.07
C SER A 2 -10.89 3.94 -9.83
N GLU A 3 -11.23 3.43 -8.64
CA GLU A 3 -10.69 3.92 -7.38
C GLU A 3 -9.18 3.65 -7.34
N LEU A 4 -8.36 4.68 -7.08
CA LEU A 4 -6.92 4.52 -6.93
C LEU A 4 -6.63 3.73 -5.66
N MET A 5 -5.86 2.65 -5.76
CA MET A 5 -5.49 1.82 -4.60
C MET A 5 -3.98 1.88 -4.39
N LEU A 6 -3.57 2.08 -3.13
CA LEU A 6 -2.18 2.02 -2.69
C LEU A 6 -2.03 0.82 -1.76
N VAL A 7 -1.48 -0.28 -2.30
CA VAL A 7 -1.12 -1.48 -1.54
C VAL A 7 0.28 -1.31 -0.98
N ILE A 8 0.42 -1.35 0.35
CA ILE A 8 1.67 -1.11 1.05
C ILE A 8 1.88 -2.10 2.20
N GLY A 9 3.14 -2.32 2.57
CA GLY A 9 3.50 -3.20 3.67
C GLY A 9 3.29 -2.55 5.04
N ASN A 10 4.14 -1.56 5.36
CA ASN A 10 4.00 -0.77 6.58
C ASN A 10 4.70 0.59 6.41
N LYS A 11 3.93 1.66 6.28
CA LYS A 11 4.46 3.03 6.09
C LYS A 11 5.27 3.57 7.28
N ASN A 12 5.11 3.00 8.47
CA ASN A 12 5.86 3.46 9.66
C ASN A 12 7.23 2.80 9.78
N TYR A 13 7.44 1.64 9.13
CA TYR A 13 8.67 0.84 9.26
C TYR A 13 9.36 0.56 7.93
N SER A 14 8.74 0.89 6.80
CA SER A 14 9.30 0.71 5.46
C SER A 14 9.31 2.02 4.68
N SER A 15 10.51 2.50 4.33
CA SER A 15 10.67 3.67 3.46
C SER A 15 10.04 3.47 2.08
N TRP A 16 9.98 2.22 1.60
CA TRP A 16 9.32 1.85 0.35
C TRP A 16 7.81 2.01 0.42
N SER A 17 7.20 1.75 1.57
CA SER A 17 5.77 2.00 1.81
C SER A 17 5.47 3.49 2.05
N LEU A 18 6.37 4.21 2.74
CA LEU A 18 6.14 5.61 3.13
C LEU A 18 6.20 6.57 1.94
N ARG A 19 7.18 6.41 1.04
CA ARG A 19 7.40 7.30 -0.10
C ARG A 19 6.15 7.49 -0.99
N PRO A 20 5.50 6.43 -1.50
CA PRO A 20 4.31 6.59 -2.33
C PRO A 20 3.13 7.15 -1.52
N TRP A 21 3.00 6.78 -0.23
CA TRP A 21 1.93 7.30 0.64
C TRP A 21 2.03 8.81 0.83
N ILE A 22 3.23 9.33 1.16
CA ILE A 22 3.47 10.78 1.29
C ILE A 22 3.20 11.47 -0.03
N LEU A 23 3.66 10.92 -1.15
CA LEU A 23 3.45 11.50 -2.47
C LEU A 23 1.96 11.68 -2.76
N MET A 24 1.14 10.63 -2.56
CA MET A 24 -0.30 10.70 -2.80
C MET A 24 -0.98 11.74 -1.89
N LYS A 25 -0.60 11.78 -0.60
CA LYS A 25 -1.11 12.81 0.33
C LYS A 25 -0.68 14.23 -0.07
N ARG A 26 0.56 14.42 -0.51
CA ARG A 26 1.09 15.72 -0.96
C ARG A 26 0.41 16.22 -2.23
N LEU A 27 0.04 15.31 -3.12
CA LEU A 27 -0.67 15.62 -4.36
C LEU A 27 -2.19 15.78 -4.15
N GLY A 28 -2.70 15.52 -2.94
CA GLY A 28 -4.13 15.62 -2.65
C GLY A 28 -4.98 14.58 -3.38
N LEU A 29 -4.38 13.44 -3.75
CA LEU A 29 -5.09 12.36 -4.42
C LEU A 29 -5.99 11.62 -3.42
N GLU A 30 -7.22 11.31 -3.84
CA GLU A 30 -8.04 10.34 -3.14
C GLU A 30 -7.59 8.94 -3.53
N PHE A 31 -7.28 8.12 -2.53
CA PHE A 31 -6.85 6.75 -2.73
C PHE A 31 -7.24 5.88 -1.55
N ARG A 32 -7.52 4.61 -1.83
CA ARG A 32 -7.71 3.58 -0.82
C ARG A 32 -6.36 3.01 -0.41
N GLU A 33 -6.07 3.07 0.88
CA GLU A 33 -4.90 2.41 1.45
C GLU A 33 -5.22 0.94 1.77
N VAL A 34 -4.37 0.02 1.31
CA VAL A 34 -4.43 -1.40 1.67
C VAL A 34 -3.11 -1.77 2.32
N LEU A 35 -3.19 -2.28 3.54
CA LEU A 35 -2.03 -2.74 4.31
C LEU A 35 -1.92 -4.26 4.18
N VAL A 36 -0.79 -4.75 3.65
CA VAL A 36 -0.47 -6.18 3.60
C VAL A 36 0.70 -6.44 4.55
N ARG A 37 0.51 -7.25 5.58
CA ARG A 37 1.61 -7.67 6.44
C ARG A 37 2.52 -8.57 5.63
N LEU A 38 3.83 -8.31 5.66
CA LEU A 38 4.83 -9.02 4.83
C LEU A 38 5.51 -10.19 5.55
N ASP A 39 5.34 -10.28 6.87
CA ASP A 39 6.00 -11.27 7.74
C ASP A 39 5.05 -12.42 8.16
N GLU A 40 3.93 -12.58 7.46
CA GLU A 40 2.94 -13.64 7.73
C GLU A 40 3.06 -14.74 6.65
N PRO A 41 2.77 -16.01 6.97
CA PRO A 41 2.90 -17.12 6.01
C PRO A 41 2.08 -16.94 4.73
N ASP A 42 0.96 -16.23 4.85
CA ASP A 42 -0.05 -15.92 3.84
C ASP A 42 0.19 -14.57 3.13
N SER A 43 1.25 -13.82 3.49
CA SER A 43 1.57 -12.53 2.88
C SER A 43 1.65 -12.57 1.35
N LYS A 44 2.19 -13.66 0.80
CA LYS A 44 2.32 -13.81 -0.66
C LYS A 44 0.95 -13.93 -1.33
N ASP A 45 0.07 -14.76 -0.77
CA ASP A 45 -1.29 -14.96 -1.28
C ASP A 45 -2.09 -13.66 -1.20
N GLU A 46 -1.90 -12.86 -0.14
CA GLU A 46 -2.52 -11.53 -0.01
C GLU A 46 -2.01 -10.54 -1.07
N ILE A 47 -0.71 -10.54 -1.39
CA ILE A 47 -0.16 -9.66 -2.43
C ILE A 47 -0.71 -10.03 -3.81
N GLU A 48 -0.83 -11.33 -4.12
CA GLU A 48 -1.34 -11.82 -5.41
C GLU A 48 -2.78 -11.38 -5.69
N LYS A 49 -3.59 -11.06 -4.68
CA LYS A 49 -4.96 -10.51 -4.88
C LYS A 49 -4.98 -9.14 -5.56
N TYR A 50 -3.86 -8.43 -5.56
CA TYR A 50 -3.74 -7.07 -6.08
C TYR A 50 -2.86 -6.99 -7.34
N GLY A 51 -2.44 -8.13 -7.91
CA GLY A 51 -1.53 -8.25 -9.05
C GLY A 51 -2.15 -8.96 -10.25
#